data_AF-D6TXG3-F1
#
_entry.id   AF-D6TXG3-F1
#
_cell.length_a   1.000
_cell.length_b   1.000
_cell.length_c   1.000
_cell.angle_alpha   90.00
_cell.angle_beta   90.00
_cell.angle_gamma   90.00
#
_symmetry.space_group_name_H-M   'P 1'
#
loop_
_entity.id
_entity.type
_entity.pdbx_description
1 polymer ?
#
loop_
_entity_poly.entity_id
_entity_poly.type
_entity_poly.pdbx_seq_one_letter_code
_entity_poly.pdbx_strand_id
1 'polypeptide(L)'
;MTKGRKLRLDATCLQTTIHHPTDSGLLVDSVRVLSRMVQRARPLIQAPVKNIQQLCRSRMRTARCTAQTLHRQLRRKGEDKEAEQKKLYQKLVETTEQMVQQARKVVRVLSKETQQSAQLLARQAKQVLPLVERVITQTRKRMLENKKVPAGEKVLSLFEPHTRAIPRHKGGALVEFGRQVMLDEVEGGIVTRYEILEHPEEHGQAIDAVVHHREVFARPPHLVTGDRGVHSADTEERLRAAGVKRIAIPAMGKVSEERQALERTRGFRRGYRFRAGIEGRIASLRRDYGWSKCRYHGQDGMERWLGLGVLASNLRHIAQKQSA
;
A
#
# COMPACT_ATOMS: atom_id res chain seq x y z
N MET A 1 -16.30 -26.21 15.96
CA MET A 1 -15.23 -25.77 15.04
C MET A 1 -14.01 -25.18 15.76
N THR A 2 -14.17 -24.24 16.71
CA THR A 2 -13.07 -23.68 17.52
C THR A 2 -13.54 -23.33 18.93
N LYS A 3 -12.62 -23.33 19.91
CA LYS A 3 -12.89 -22.85 21.29
C LYS A 3 -12.27 -21.47 21.55
N GLY A 4 -11.52 -20.89 20.59
CA GLY A 4 -10.86 -19.60 20.75
C GLY A 4 -9.75 -19.59 21.82
N ARG A 5 -9.15 -20.72 22.19
CA ARG A 5 -8.12 -20.74 23.25
C ARG A 5 -6.75 -20.27 22.76
N LYS A 6 -6.49 -20.29 21.45
CA LYS A 6 -5.22 -19.87 20.87
C LYS A 6 -5.47 -18.92 19.70
N LEU A 7 -4.66 -17.88 19.64
CA LEU A 7 -4.65 -16.86 18.61
C LEU A 7 -3.24 -16.77 18.03
N ARG A 8 -3.16 -16.70 16.71
CA ARG A 8 -1.90 -16.46 15.98
C ARG A 8 -2.06 -15.29 15.02
N LEU A 9 -1.00 -14.52 14.90
CA LEU A 9 -0.95 -13.26 14.17
C LEU A 9 0.20 -13.30 13.18
N ASP A 10 -0.04 -12.83 11.96
CA ASP A 10 1.03 -12.68 10.98
C ASP A 10 0.71 -11.59 9.97
N ALA A 11 1.76 -10.99 9.43
CA ALA A 11 1.68 -9.90 8.48
C ALA A 11 1.97 -10.42 7.08
N THR A 12 1.18 -10.01 6.09
CA THR A 12 1.46 -10.25 4.67
C THR A 12 1.33 -8.97 3.88
N CYS A 13 2.14 -8.82 2.84
CA CYS A 13 1.98 -7.74 1.87
C CYS A 13 0.99 -8.15 0.79
N LEU A 14 -0.08 -7.37 0.62
CA LEU A 14 -1.01 -7.43 -0.50
C LEU A 14 -0.55 -6.44 -1.57
N GLN A 15 -0.18 -6.95 -2.75
CA GLN A 15 0.29 -6.09 -3.83
C GLN A 15 -0.86 -5.29 -4.46
N THR A 16 -0.63 -4.02 -4.72
CA THR A 16 -1.57 -3.18 -5.50
C THR A 16 -1.37 -3.40 -6.99
N THR A 17 -2.41 -3.20 -7.80
CA THR A 17 -2.32 -3.31 -9.27
C THR A 17 -1.67 -2.07 -9.88
N ILE A 18 -0.35 -1.96 -9.72
CA ILE A 18 0.46 -0.87 -10.28
C ILE A 18 1.62 -1.42 -11.12
N HIS A 19 2.10 -0.61 -12.05
CA HIS A 19 3.39 -0.84 -12.70
C HIS A 19 4.53 -0.43 -11.77
N HIS A 20 5.76 -0.87 -12.07
CA HIS A 20 6.92 -0.52 -11.26
C HIS A 20 7.09 1.03 -11.18
N PRO A 21 7.09 1.62 -9.98
CA PRO A 21 7.04 3.07 -9.81
C PRO A 21 8.39 3.71 -10.07
N THR A 22 8.52 4.37 -11.21
CA THR A 22 9.68 5.21 -11.55
C THR A 22 9.27 6.68 -11.56
N ASP A 23 10.14 7.59 -11.16
CA ASP A 23 9.82 9.03 -11.15
C ASP A 23 9.47 9.54 -12.56
N SER A 24 10.17 9.05 -13.60
CA SER A 24 9.82 9.35 -15.00
C SER A 24 8.45 8.79 -15.42
N GLY A 25 8.12 7.57 -15.01
CA GLY A 25 6.81 6.96 -15.26
C GLY A 25 5.67 7.71 -14.58
N LEU A 26 5.85 8.12 -13.32
CA LEU A 26 4.87 8.89 -12.55
C LEU A 26 4.60 10.27 -13.16
N LEU A 27 5.63 10.97 -13.66
CA LEU A 27 5.45 12.24 -14.37
C LEU A 27 4.70 12.04 -15.70
N VAL A 28 5.02 10.98 -16.46
CA VAL A 28 4.29 10.66 -17.70
C VAL A 28 2.83 10.31 -17.42
N ASP A 29 2.56 9.53 -16.37
CA ASP A 29 1.20 9.22 -15.94
C ASP A 29 0.45 10.47 -15.46
N SER A 30 1.14 11.38 -14.77
CA SER A 30 0.60 12.69 -14.37
C SER A 30 0.13 13.49 -15.59
N VAL A 31 1.02 13.65 -16.59
CA VAL A 31 0.68 14.35 -17.83
C VAL A 31 -0.46 13.64 -18.57
N ARG A 32 -0.50 12.30 -18.57
CA ARG A 32 -1.55 11.50 -19.20
C ARG A 32 -2.91 11.78 -18.60
N VAL A 33 -3.03 11.71 -17.27
CA VAL A 33 -4.29 11.89 -16.55
C VAL A 33 -4.79 13.32 -16.74
N LEU A 34 -3.92 14.31 -16.52
CA LEU A 34 -4.29 15.71 -16.69
C LEU A 34 -4.65 16.04 -18.13
N SER A 35 -3.92 15.51 -19.13
CA SER A 35 -4.24 15.73 -20.55
C SER A 35 -5.61 15.15 -20.90
N ARG A 36 -5.94 13.94 -20.43
CA ARG A 36 -7.27 13.33 -20.65
C ARG A 36 -8.38 14.14 -19.99
N MET A 37 -8.18 14.60 -18.76
CA MET A 37 -9.14 15.44 -18.06
C MET A 37 -9.41 16.73 -18.83
N VAL A 38 -8.35 17.41 -19.24
CA VAL A 38 -8.42 18.66 -20.00
C VAL A 38 -9.06 18.46 -21.38
N GLN A 39 -8.81 17.33 -22.06
CA GLN A 39 -9.49 16.99 -23.31
C GLN A 39 -10.98 16.70 -23.12
N ARG A 40 -11.35 15.99 -22.04
CA ARG A 40 -12.76 15.73 -21.68
C ARG A 40 -13.52 17.00 -21.28
N ALA A 41 -12.81 18.01 -20.79
CA ALA A 41 -13.39 19.31 -20.46
C ALA A 41 -13.75 20.14 -21.70
N ARG A 42 -13.08 19.92 -22.83
CA ARG A 42 -13.26 20.71 -24.06
C ARG A 42 -14.73 20.87 -24.50
N PRO A 43 -15.55 19.80 -24.61
CA PRO A 43 -16.96 19.94 -24.98
C PRO A 43 -17.85 20.51 -23.87
N LEU A 44 -17.36 20.60 -22.63
CA LEU A 44 -18.12 21.06 -21.47
C LEU A 44 -17.93 22.55 -21.18
N ILE A 45 -16.95 23.19 -21.81
CA ILE A 45 -16.66 24.62 -21.63
C ILE A 45 -17.54 25.39 -22.60
N GLN A 46 -18.57 26.07 -22.09
CA GLN A 46 -19.46 26.93 -22.88
C GLN A 46 -19.00 28.39 -22.87
N ALA A 47 -18.22 28.79 -21.87
CA ALA A 47 -17.68 30.13 -21.77
C ALA A 47 -16.77 30.50 -22.97
N PRO A 48 -16.81 31.75 -23.46
CA PRO A 48 -15.93 32.22 -24.53
C PRO A 48 -14.50 32.37 -24.00
N VAL A 49 -13.78 31.25 -23.94
CA VAL A 49 -12.37 31.23 -23.53
C VAL A 49 -11.51 31.52 -24.74
N LYS A 50 -10.66 32.56 -24.67
CA LYS A 50 -9.64 32.79 -25.70
C LYS A 50 -8.74 31.56 -25.82
N ASN A 51 -8.64 30.99 -27.01
CA ASN A 51 -7.80 29.83 -27.35
C ASN A 51 -8.11 28.53 -26.57
N ILE A 52 -9.37 28.07 -26.60
CA ILE A 52 -9.80 26.74 -26.07
C ILE A 52 -8.87 25.62 -26.55
N GLN A 53 -8.41 25.66 -27.81
CA GLN A 53 -7.52 24.64 -28.37
C GLN A 53 -6.15 24.58 -27.66
N GLN A 54 -5.62 25.73 -27.23
CA GLN A 54 -4.36 25.81 -26.48
C GLN A 54 -4.57 25.45 -25.01
N LEU A 55 -5.70 25.83 -24.41
CA LEU A 55 -6.07 25.45 -23.05
C LEU A 55 -6.27 23.93 -22.94
N CYS A 56 -6.86 23.32 -23.97
CA CYS A 56 -7.17 21.90 -24.03
C CYS A 56 -6.09 21.03 -24.67
N ARG A 57 -4.88 21.58 -24.88
CA ARG A 57 -3.80 20.91 -25.61
C ARG A 57 -3.14 19.83 -24.75
N SER A 58 -3.03 18.62 -25.29
CA SER A 58 -2.26 17.54 -24.68
C SER A 58 -0.75 17.78 -24.81
N ARG A 59 -0.01 17.56 -23.72
CA ARG A 59 1.46 17.55 -23.70
C ARG A 59 2.05 16.14 -23.66
N MET A 60 1.23 15.12 -23.90
CA MET A 60 1.62 13.71 -23.76
C MET A 60 2.74 13.31 -24.71
N ARG A 61 2.76 13.84 -25.95
CA ARG A 61 3.83 13.55 -26.92
C ARG A 61 5.19 14.01 -26.38
N THR A 62 5.27 15.24 -25.88
CA THR A 62 6.50 15.80 -25.31
C THR A 62 6.99 15.01 -24.11
N ALA A 63 6.09 14.68 -23.17
CA ALA A 63 6.43 13.90 -21.99
C ALA A 63 6.93 12.50 -22.36
N ARG A 64 6.24 11.79 -23.27
CA ARG A 64 6.65 10.46 -23.75
C ARG A 64 8.00 10.47 -24.45
N CYS A 65 8.22 11.40 -25.38
CA CYS A 65 9.50 11.49 -26.10
C CYS A 65 10.66 11.78 -25.13
N THR A 66 10.43 12.67 -24.15
CA THR A 66 11.45 12.99 -23.13
C THR A 66 11.77 11.77 -22.26
N ALA A 67 10.74 11.06 -21.79
CA ALA A 67 10.93 9.83 -21.00
C ALA A 67 11.61 8.71 -21.80
N GLN A 68 11.27 8.53 -23.08
CA GLN A 68 11.92 7.56 -23.96
C GLN A 68 13.40 7.88 -24.17
N THR A 69 13.75 9.15 -24.37
CA THR A 69 15.16 9.57 -24.47
C THR A 69 15.90 9.32 -23.16
N LEU A 70 15.27 9.59 -22.02
CA LEU A 70 15.82 9.30 -20.69
C LEU A 70 16.09 7.80 -20.51
N HIS A 71 15.13 6.94 -20.89
CA HIS A 71 15.29 5.48 -20.83
C HIS A 71 16.39 4.96 -21.77
N ARG A 72 16.56 5.57 -22.95
CA ARG A 72 17.66 5.23 -23.87
C ARG A 72 19.02 5.64 -23.29
N GLN A 73 19.12 6.81 -22.65
CA GLN A 73 20.37 7.27 -22.03
C GLN A 73 20.78 6.42 -20.81
N LEU A 74 19.81 5.95 -20.01
CA LEU A 74 20.07 5.03 -18.89
C LEU A 74 20.76 3.73 -19.33
N ARG A 75 20.64 3.32 -20.61
CA ARG A 75 21.26 2.10 -21.15
C ARG A 75 22.68 2.29 -21.70
N ARG A 76 23.11 3.53 -21.97
CA ARG A 76 24.46 3.81 -22.51
C ARG A 76 25.51 3.75 -21.38
N LYS A 77 26.82 3.65 -21.66
CA LYS A 77 27.95 3.79 -20.70
C LYS A 77 28.71 5.09 -21.02
N GLY A 78 29.13 5.89 -20.02
CA GLY A 78 29.71 7.23 -20.22
C GLY A 78 29.58 8.14 -18.99
N GLU A 79 30.51 9.11 -18.85
CA GLU A 79 30.68 9.99 -17.67
C GLU A 79 29.76 11.23 -17.69
N ASP A 80 29.40 11.78 -18.86
CA ASP A 80 28.52 12.97 -19.00
C ASP A 80 27.02 12.74 -18.72
N LYS A 81 26.66 11.53 -18.31
CA LYS A 81 25.24 11.11 -18.21
C LYS A 81 24.45 11.84 -17.14
N GLU A 82 25.05 12.12 -15.99
CA GLU A 82 24.28 12.64 -14.85
C GLU A 82 23.75 14.04 -15.15
N ALA A 83 24.56 14.88 -15.80
CA ALA A 83 24.16 16.22 -16.22
C ALA A 83 23.05 16.16 -17.29
N GLU A 84 23.18 15.28 -18.29
CA GLU A 84 22.14 15.09 -19.32
C GLU A 84 20.83 14.54 -18.75
N GLN A 85 20.92 13.58 -17.82
CA GLN A 85 19.75 13.01 -17.14
C GLN A 85 19.04 14.07 -16.31
N LYS A 86 19.77 14.90 -15.55
CA LYS A 86 19.19 16.02 -14.80
C LYS A 86 18.46 16.99 -15.73
N LYS A 87 19.04 17.33 -16.89
CA LYS A 87 18.38 18.17 -17.91
C LYS A 87 17.07 17.55 -18.43
N LEU A 88 17.05 16.24 -18.69
CA LEU A 88 15.83 15.54 -19.14
C LEU A 88 14.77 15.46 -18.04
N TYR A 89 15.16 15.20 -16.78
CA TYR A 89 14.25 15.24 -15.65
C TYR A 89 13.67 16.63 -15.44
N GLN A 90 14.49 17.67 -15.54
CA GLN A 90 14.05 19.06 -15.47
C GLN A 90 13.00 19.37 -16.56
N LYS A 91 13.27 19.01 -17.81
CA LYS A 91 12.32 19.16 -18.93
C LYS A 91 11.00 18.42 -18.68
N LEU A 92 11.05 17.23 -18.10
CA LEU A 92 9.87 16.43 -17.80
C LEU A 92 9.05 17.05 -16.65
N VAL A 93 9.72 17.57 -15.62
CA VAL A 93 9.11 18.32 -14.52
C VAL A 93 8.43 19.59 -15.06
N GLU A 94 9.12 20.40 -15.85
CA GLU A 94 8.58 21.63 -16.45
C GLU A 94 7.33 21.33 -17.31
N THR A 95 7.40 20.27 -18.13
CA THR A 95 6.25 19.83 -18.95
C THR A 95 5.05 19.46 -18.07
N THR A 96 5.30 18.82 -16.92
CA THR A 96 4.27 18.42 -15.97
C THR A 96 3.69 19.62 -15.23
N GLU A 97 4.52 20.58 -14.80
CA GLU A 97 4.09 21.82 -14.17
C GLU A 97 3.20 22.65 -15.10
N GLN A 98 3.60 22.79 -16.36
CA GLN A 98 2.77 23.47 -17.36
C GLN A 98 1.41 22.79 -17.52
N MET A 99 1.35 21.45 -17.42
CA MET A 99 0.10 20.69 -17.47
C MET A 99 -0.74 20.90 -16.22
N VAL A 100 -0.13 20.98 -15.03
CA VAL A 100 -0.81 21.36 -13.78
C VAL A 100 -1.43 22.75 -13.90
N GLN A 101 -0.70 23.74 -14.42
CA GLN A 101 -1.23 25.09 -14.60
C GLN A 101 -2.40 25.13 -15.59
N GLN A 102 -2.32 24.39 -16.70
CA GLN A 102 -3.46 24.25 -17.62
C GLN A 102 -4.66 23.58 -16.95
N ALA A 103 -4.45 22.47 -16.25
CA ALA A 103 -5.52 21.75 -15.57
C ALA A 103 -6.19 22.63 -14.50
N ARG A 104 -5.42 23.40 -13.71
CA ARG A 104 -5.96 24.38 -12.76
C ARG A 104 -6.84 25.43 -13.44
N LYS A 105 -6.42 25.97 -14.59
CA LYS A 105 -7.24 26.90 -15.38
C LYS A 105 -8.54 26.26 -15.84
N VAL A 106 -8.48 25.03 -16.37
CA VAL A 106 -9.67 24.26 -16.77
C VAL A 106 -10.60 24.01 -15.58
N VAL A 107 -10.08 23.61 -14.43
CA VAL A 107 -10.88 23.40 -13.21
C VAL A 107 -11.59 24.68 -12.77
N ARG A 108 -10.94 25.84 -12.87
CA ARG A 108 -11.58 27.14 -12.55
C ARG A 108 -12.75 27.45 -13.49
N VAL A 109 -12.62 27.12 -14.77
CA VAL A 109 -13.70 27.31 -15.76
C VAL A 109 -14.84 26.32 -15.47
N LEU A 110 -14.53 25.02 -15.36
CA LEU A 110 -15.52 23.97 -15.07
C LEU A 110 -16.26 24.18 -13.74
N SER A 111 -15.63 24.80 -12.74
CA SER A 111 -16.27 25.08 -11.45
C SER A 111 -17.36 26.15 -11.54
N LYS A 112 -17.39 26.95 -12.63
CA LYS A 112 -18.44 27.95 -12.90
C LYS A 112 -19.60 27.38 -13.71
N GLU A 113 -19.43 26.20 -14.29
CA GLU A 113 -20.46 25.54 -15.08
C GLU A 113 -21.48 24.84 -14.16
N THR A 114 -22.74 24.86 -14.56
CA THR A 114 -23.85 24.25 -13.80
C THR A 114 -24.06 22.77 -14.12
N GLN A 115 -23.46 22.27 -15.22
CA GLN A 115 -23.58 20.88 -15.64
C GLN A 115 -22.93 19.92 -14.63
N GLN A 116 -23.66 18.87 -14.25
CA GLN A 116 -23.16 17.84 -13.32
C GLN A 116 -21.88 17.16 -13.81
N SER A 117 -21.76 16.92 -15.12
CA SER A 117 -20.57 16.35 -15.76
C SER A 117 -19.32 17.23 -15.59
N ALA A 118 -19.46 18.55 -15.71
CA ALA A 118 -18.39 19.52 -15.50
C ALA A 118 -17.96 19.56 -14.03
N GLN A 119 -18.93 19.56 -13.11
CA GLN A 119 -18.67 19.54 -11.67
C GLN A 119 -17.96 18.24 -11.23
N LEU A 120 -18.39 17.09 -11.76
CA LEU A 120 -17.74 15.79 -11.48
C LEU A 120 -16.28 15.80 -11.96
N LEU A 121 -16.03 16.28 -13.18
CA LEU A 121 -14.68 16.36 -13.73
C LEU A 121 -13.79 17.33 -12.94
N ALA A 122 -14.35 18.45 -12.48
CA ALA A 122 -13.66 19.39 -11.59
C ALA A 122 -13.31 18.76 -10.24
N ARG A 123 -14.23 17.99 -9.63
CA ARG A 123 -13.96 17.24 -8.38
C ARG A 123 -12.86 16.21 -8.57
N GLN A 124 -12.91 15.41 -9.64
CA GLN A 124 -11.85 14.43 -9.94
C GLN A 124 -10.49 15.10 -10.13
N ALA A 125 -10.44 16.23 -10.85
CA ALA A 125 -9.20 16.99 -11.03
C ALA A 125 -8.66 17.55 -9.71
N LYS A 126 -9.54 18.05 -8.82
CA LYS A 126 -9.15 18.52 -7.47
C LYS A 126 -8.55 17.41 -6.61
N GLN A 127 -8.95 16.15 -6.80
CA GLN A 127 -8.36 15.00 -6.10
C GLN A 127 -6.98 14.63 -6.65
N VAL A 128 -6.79 14.70 -7.97
CA VAL A 128 -5.55 14.26 -8.64
C VAL A 128 -4.45 15.33 -8.58
N LEU A 129 -4.79 16.61 -8.66
CA LEU A 129 -3.82 17.72 -8.72
C LEU A 129 -2.82 17.71 -7.54
N PRO A 130 -3.24 17.57 -6.27
CA PRO A 130 -2.31 17.49 -5.14
C PRO A 130 -1.33 16.31 -5.23
N LEU A 131 -1.78 15.16 -5.76
CA LEU A 131 -0.93 13.99 -5.95
C LEU A 131 0.14 14.24 -7.02
N VAL A 132 -0.24 14.89 -8.13
CA VAL A 132 0.71 15.27 -9.20
C VAL A 132 1.73 16.27 -8.68
N GLU A 133 1.31 17.25 -7.88
CA GLU A 133 2.21 18.22 -7.26
C GLU A 133 3.21 17.54 -6.32
N ARG A 134 2.74 16.58 -5.51
CA ARG A 134 3.64 15.74 -4.69
C ARG A 134 4.64 14.96 -5.54
N VAL A 135 4.23 14.40 -6.68
CA VAL A 135 5.14 13.71 -7.62
C VAL A 135 6.20 14.65 -8.18
N ILE A 136 5.84 15.90 -8.50
CA ILE A 136 6.78 16.93 -8.96
C ILE A 136 7.80 17.23 -7.86
N THR A 137 7.34 17.51 -6.63
CA THR A 137 8.21 17.79 -5.49
C THR A 137 9.11 16.60 -5.16
N GLN A 138 8.57 15.39 -5.17
CA GLN A 138 9.33 14.15 -4.97
C GLN A 138 10.43 14.00 -6.04
N THR A 139 10.09 14.18 -7.31
CA THR A 139 11.05 14.02 -8.41
C THR A 139 12.17 15.07 -8.31
N ARG A 140 11.84 16.32 -8.00
CA ARG A 140 12.84 17.38 -7.79
C ARG A 140 13.83 17.02 -6.67
N LYS A 141 13.30 16.68 -5.49
CA LYS A 141 14.13 16.28 -4.34
C LYS A 141 15.05 15.11 -4.69
N ARG A 142 14.52 14.07 -5.33
CA ARG A 142 15.27 12.83 -5.59
C ARG A 142 16.27 12.94 -6.75
N MET A 143 15.87 13.54 -7.87
CA MET A 143 16.65 13.48 -9.11
C MET A 143 17.46 14.75 -9.37
N LEU A 144 17.02 15.91 -8.86
CA LEU A 144 17.73 17.18 -9.07
C LEU A 144 18.58 17.55 -7.86
N GLU A 145 18.02 17.39 -6.65
CA GLU A 145 18.69 17.74 -5.38
C GLU A 145 19.42 16.57 -4.72
N ASN A 146 19.32 15.34 -5.26
CA ASN A 146 19.91 14.12 -4.69
C ASN A 146 19.50 13.83 -3.21
N LYS A 147 18.35 14.32 -2.77
CA LYS A 147 17.80 14.11 -1.42
C LYS A 147 16.94 12.85 -1.35
N LYS A 148 16.99 12.16 -0.22
CA LYS A 148 16.10 11.02 0.06
C LYS A 148 14.72 11.53 0.50
N VAL A 149 13.67 10.94 -0.06
CA VAL A 149 12.28 11.16 0.39
C VAL A 149 11.90 10.00 1.31
N PRO A 150 11.31 10.25 2.49
CA PRO A 150 10.84 9.20 3.40
C PRO A 150 9.85 8.25 2.71
N ALA A 151 9.83 6.97 3.09
CA ALA A 151 8.99 5.96 2.43
C ALA A 151 7.48 6.27 2.53
N GLY A 152 7.03 6.80 3.68
CA GLY A 152 5.63 7.17 3.90
C GLY A 152 5.14 8.36 3.08
N GLU A 153 6.05 9.24 2.64
CA GLU A 153 5.70 10.42 1.84
C GLU A 153 5.68 10.12 0.33
N LYS A 154 6.26 8.99 -0.09
CA LYS A 154 6.40 8.66 -1.52
C LYS A 154 5.06 8.38 -2.17
N VAL A 155 4.81 9.07 -3.27
CA VAL A 155 3.75 8.70 -4.20
C VAL A 155 4.30 7.63 -5.13
N LEU A 156 3.71 6.44 -5.05
CA LEU A 156 4.09 5.27 -5.86
C LEU A 156 3.12 5.04 -7.03
N SER A 157 1.90 5.55 -6.93
CA SER A 157 0.91 5.49 -8.01
C SER A 157 -0.09 6.62 -7.84
N LEU A 158 -0.48 7.22 -8.96
CA LEU A 158 -1.58 8.19 -8.99
C LEU A 158 -2.95 7.50 -8.93
N PHE A 159 -3.01 6.23 -9.33
CA PHE A 159 -4.24 5.44 -9.41
C PHE A 159 -4.50 4.67 -8.11
N GLU A 160 -3.43 4.31 -7.40
CA GLU A 160 -3.50 3.67 -6.08
C GLU A 160 -2.64 4.46 -5.07
N PRO A 161 -3.08 5.67 -4.64
CA PRO A 161 -2.31 6.55 -3.76
C PRO A 161 -2.01 5.96 -2.39
N HIS A 162 -2.79 4.95 -2.01
CA HIS A 162 -2.63 4.21 -0.77
C HIS A 162 -1.47 3.21 -0.81
N THR A 163 -0.86 2.94 -1.96
CA THR A 163 0.27 2.01 -2.08
C THR A 163 1.44 2.45 -1.21
N ARG A 164 2.10 1.51 -0.53
CA ARG A 164 3.32 1.71 0.26
C ARG A 164 4.45 0.83 -0.25
N ALA A 165 5.68 1.28 -0.01
CA ALA A 165 6.89 0.49 -0.25
C ALA A 165 7.19 -0.32 1.00
N ILE A 166 7.17 -1.64 0.89
CA ILE A 166 7.38 -2.57 2.00
C ILE A 166 8.70 -3.30 1.76
N PRO A 167 9.75 -3.03 2.55
CA PRO A 167 11.04 -3.71 2.40
C PRO A 167 10.90 -5.19 2.73
N ARG A 168 11.44 -6.06 1.87
CA ARG A 168 11.49 -7.50 2.17
C ARG A 168 12.84 -7.86 2.77
N HIS A 169 12.78 -8.53 3.92
CA HIS A 169 13.96 -9.01 4.65
C HIS A 169 14.40 -10.43 4.21
N LYS A 170 13.84 -10.98 3.12
CA LYS A 170 14.17 -12.32 2.57
C LYS A 170 14.40 -12.25 1.05
N GLY A 171 15.41 -13.00 0.58
CA GLY A 171 16.01 -12.93 -0.76
C GLY A 171 15.01 -13.06 -1.91
N GLY A 172 15.00 -12.06 -2.79
CA GLY A 172 14.08 -11.91 -3.91
C GLY A 172 14.01 -10.46 -4.36
N ALA A 173 12.82 -9.84 -4.32
CA ALA A 173 12.67 -8.40 -4.54
C ALA A 173 13.06 -7.62 -3.28
N LEU A 174 13.88 -6.56 -3.43
CA LEU A 174 14.29 -5.71 -2.32
C LEU A 174 13.10 -4.97 -1.65
N VAL A 175 12.04 -4.70 -2.42
CA VAL A 175 10.85 -3.95 -1.99
C VAL A 175 9.61 -4.48 -2.72
N GLU A 176 8.52 -4.69 -1.97
CA GLU A 176 7.19 -4.90 -2.54
C GLU A 176 6.36 -3.61 -2.50
N PHE A 177 5.44 -3.47 -3.45
CA PHE A 177 4.53 -2.33 -3.51
C PHE A 177 3.10 -2.77 -3.23
N GLY A 178 2.54 -2.31 -2.12
CA GLY A 178 1.25 -2.78 -1.65
C GLY A 178 0.83 -2.21 -0.31
N ARG A 179 -0.02 -2.93 0.39
CA ARG A 179 -0.39 -2.67 1.79
C ARG A 179 -0.01 -3.86 2.64
N GLN A 180 0.44 -3.58 3.86
CA GLN A 180 0.64 -4.62 4.86
C GLN A 180 -0.71 -4.94 5.48
N VAL A 181 -1.02 -6.23 5.56
CA VAL A 181 -2.27 -6.75 6.10
C VAL A 181 -1.92 -7.68 7.25
N MET A 182 -2.44 -7.37 8.43
CA MET A 182 -2.40 -8.27 9.58
C MET A 182 -3.53 -9.26 9.48
N LEU A 183 -3.23 -10.52 9.77
CA LEU A 183 -4.19 -11.61 9.79
C LEU A 183 -4.24 -12.25 11.17
N ASP A 184 -5.46 -12.42 11.67
CA ASP A 184 -5.73 -13.01 12.97
C ASP A 184 -6.44 -14.34 12.77
N GLU A 185 -5.80 -15.42 13.21
CA GLU A 185 -6.34 -16.76 13.06
C GLU A 185 -6.44 -17.47 14.41
N VAL A 186 -7.59 -18.08 14.68
CA VAL A 186 -7.78 -18.88 15.89
C VAL A 186 -7.49 -20.35 15.63
N GLU A 187 -7.31 -21.10 16.72
CA GLU A 187 -7.27 -22.56 16.64
C GLU A 187 -8.46 -23.12 15.85
N GLY A 188 -8.23 -24.14 15.04
CA GLY A 188 -9.27 -24.68 14.19
C GLY A 188 -9.40 -24.00 12.82
N GLY A 189 -8.44 -23.18 12.40
CA GLY A 189 -8.29 -22.82 10.98
C GLY A 189 -9.12 -21.62 10.51
N ILE A 190 -9.76 -20.91 11.44
CA ILE A 190 -10.69 -19.83 11.14
C ILE A 190 -9.99 -18.49 11.31
N VAL A 191 -10.01 -17.69 10.26
CA VAL A 191 -9.57 -16.29 10.31
C VAL A 191 -10.70 -15.48 10.93
N THR A 192 -10.43 -14.77 12.02
CA THR A 192 -11.43 -13.99 12.76
C THR A 192 -11.35 -12.51 12.49
N ARG A 193 -10.19 -12.02 12.05
CA ARG A 193 -9.95 -10.62 11.73
C ARG A 193 -8.83 -10.49 10.72
N TYR A 194 -8.93 -9.45 9.90
CA TYR A 194 -7.82 -8.94 9.12
C TYR A 194 -7.86 -7.42 9.22
N GLU A 195 -6.70 -6.79 9.12
CA GLU A 195 -6.56 -5.34 9.25
C GLU A 195 -5.53 -4.84 8.23
N ILE A 196 -5.86 -3.79 7.50
CA ILE A 196 -4.95 -3.15 6.57
C ILE A 196 -4.21 -2.03 7.32
N LEU A 197 -2.92 -2.22 7.55
CA LEU A 197 -2.10 -1.22 8.25
C LEU A 197 -1.92 0.03 7.41
N GLU A 198 -1.92 1.20 8.05
CA GLU A 198 -1.64 2.47 7.38
C GLU A 198 -0.14 2.61 7.09
N HIS A 199 0.68 2.18 8.05
CA HIS A 199 2.12 2.12 7.98
C HIS A 199 2.65 0.70 8.29
N PRO A 200 3.64 0.20 7.51
CA PRO A 200 4.25 -1.12 7.75
C PRO A 200 4.88 -1.31 9.14
N GLU A 201 5.29 -0.21 9.77
CA GLU A 201 6.00 -0.14 11.05
C GLU A 201 5.06 0.08 12.25
N GLU A 202 3.74 0.08 12.04
CA GLU A 202 2.80 0.13 13.15
C GLU A 202 3.06 -1.01 14.14
N HIS A 203 2.84 -0.72 15.42
CA HIS A 203 2.90 -1.69 16.51
C HIS A 203 1.61 -1.59 17.32
N GLY A 204 1.28 -2.66 18.05
CA GLY A 204 0.06 -2.71 18.88
C GLY A 204 -0.99 -3.70 18.38
N GLN A 205 -0.79 -4.30 17.20
CA GLN A 205 -1.79 -5.17 16.56
C GLN A 205 -2.10 -6.41 17.38
N ALA A 206 -1.16 -6.90 18.19
CA ALA A 206 -1.44 -8.00 19.11
C ALA A 206 -2.50 -7.66 20.15
N ILE A 207 -2.57 -6.40 20.57
CA ILE A 207 -3.48 -5.94 21.61
C ILE A 207 -4.86 -5.76 21.01
N ASP A 208 -4.94 -5.10 19.85
CA ASP A 208 -6.19 -4.93 19.12
C ASP A 208 -6.79 -6.29 18.71
N ALA A 209 -5.94 -7.24 18.31
CA ALA A 209 -6.36 -8.60 18.02
C ALA A 209 -6.92 -9.32 19.27
N VAL A 210 -6.36 -9.08 20.46
CA VAL A 210 -6.90 -9.64 21.72
C VAL A 210 -8.19 -8.96 22.13
N VAL A 211 -8.34 -7.65 21.93
CA VAL A 211 -9.59 -6.92 22.16
C VAL A 211 -10.70 -7.50 21.28
N HIS A 212 -10.47 -7.57 19.97
CA HIS A 212 -11.41 -8.19 19.02
C HIS A 212 -11.72 -9.64 19.39
N HIS A 213 -10.70 -10.41 19.78
CA HIS A 213 -10.90 -11.79 20.21
C HIS A 213 -11.83 -11.89 21.43
N ARG A 214 -11.69 -10.98 22.40
CA ARG A 214 -12.57 -10.93 23.58
C ARG A 214 -14.00 -10.58 23.20
N GLU A 215 -14.21 -9.70 22.24
CA GLU A 215 -15.55 -9.36 21.72
C GLU A 215 -16.22 -10.58 21.09
N VAL A 216 -15.48 -11.36 20.30
CA VAL A 216 -16.01 -12.53 19.59
C VAL A 216 -16.22 -13.75 20.50
N PHE A 217 -15.31 -14.00 21.45
CA PHE A 217 -15.31 -15.22 22.27
C PHE A 217 -15.69 -15.00 23.74
N ALA A 218 -16.00 -13.76 24.14
CA ALA A 218 -16.29 -13.32 25.51
C ALA A 218 -15.16 -13.60 26.53
N ARG A 219 -13.94 -13.93 26.07
CA ARG A 219 -12.79 -14.24 26.91
C ARG A 219 -11.47 -14.00 26.18
N PRO A 220 -10.36 -13.75 26.89
CA PRO A 220 -9.05 -13.65 26.26
C PRO A 220 -8.52 -15.02 25.81
N PRO A 221 -7.66 -15.08 24.78
CA PRO A 221 -7.00 -16.30 24.38
C PRO A 221 -6.01 -16.76 25.46
N HIS A 222 -5.86 -18.08 25.63
CA HIS A 222 -4.84 -18.64 26.53
C HIS A 222 -3.43 -18.52 25.97
N LEU A 223 -3.30 -18.51 24.64
CA LEU A 223 -2.02 -18.38 23.93
C LEU A 223 -2.15 -17.35 22.82
N VAL A 224 -1.23 -16.39 22.78
CA VAL A 224 -1.00 -15.51 21.63
C VAL A 224 0.38 -15.78 21.07
N THR A 225 0.49 -15.93 19.75
CA THR A 225 1.77 -16.04 19.04
C THR A 225 1.78 -15.18 17.79
N GLY A 226 2.95 -14.69 17.41
CA GLY A 226 3.11 -13.83 16.23
C GLY A 226 4.56 -13.75 15.79
N ASP A 227 4.81 -13.02 14.70
CA ASP A 227 6.17 -12.71 14.28
C ASP A 227 6.81 -11.62 15.13
N ARG A 228 8.14 -11.49 15.01
CA ARG A 228 8.93 -10.46 15.71
C ARG A 228 8.38 -9.06 15.49
N GLY A 229 7.92 -8.75 14.27
CA GLY A 229 7.38 -7.42 13.95
C GLY A 229 6.15 -7.01 14.77
N VAL A 230 5.47 -7.97 15.41
CA VAL A 230 4.32 -7.73 16.29
C VAL A 230 4.76 -7.31 17.71
N HIS A 231 6.03 -7.53 18.07
CA HIS A 231 6.58 -7.20 19.37
C HIS A 231 6.90 -5.71 19.50
N SER A 232 6.39 -5.08 20.57
CA SER A 232 6.83 -3.80 21.11
C SER A 232 7.24 -3.97 22.58
N ALA A 233 7.95 -2.98 23.14
CA ALA A 233 8.44 -3.03 24.53
C ALA A 233 7.33 -3.33 25.56
N ASP A 234 6.11 -2.85 25.31
CA ASP A 234 4.96 -2.94 26.20
C ASP A 234 3.95 -4.04 25.77
N THR A 235 4.21 -4.75 24.66
CA THR A 235 3.26 -5.74 24.14
C THR A 235 2.99 -6.85 25.15
N GLU A 236 4.02 -7.37 25.82
CA GLU A 236 3.84 -8.49 26.75
C GLU A 236 3.09 -8.11 28.02
N GLU A 237 3.42 -6.96 28.59
CA GLU A 237 2.79 -6.45 29.80
C GLU A 237 1.30 -6.22 29.55
N ARG A 238 0.96 -5.51 28.46
CA ARG A 238 -0.44 -5.26 28.08
C ARG A 238 -1.19 -6.56 27.75
N LEU A 239 -0.56 -7.53 27.09
CA LEU A 239 -1.19 -8.83 26.83
C LEU A 239 -1.46 -9.62 28.12
N ARG A 240 -0.53 -9.60 29.09
CA ARG A 240 -0.74 -10.23 30.40
C ARG A 240 -1.86 -9.52 31.17
N ALA A 241 -1.86 -8.19 31.19
CA ALA A 241 -2.94 -7.39 31.79
C ALA A 241 -4.30 -7.67 31.14
N ALA A 242 -4.33 -7.94 29.83
CA ALA A 242 -5.54 -8.35 29.10
C ALA A 242 -5.99 -9.79 29.40
N GLY A 243 -5.26 -10.55 30.24
CA GLY A 243 -5.61 -11.89 30.69
C GLY A 243 -5.04 -13.04 29.86
N VAL A 244 -4.06 -12.77 28.99
CA VAL A 244 -3.40 -13.81 28.18
C VAL A 244 -2.43 -14.61 29.04
N LYS A 245 -2.64 -15.93 29.12
CA LYS A 245 -1.84 -16.82 29.99
C LYS A 245 -0.45 -17.13 29.45
N ARG A 246 -0.28 -17.20 28.13
CA ARG A 246 0.98 -17.54 27.46
C ARG A 246 1.19 -16.66 26.25
N ILE A 247 2.37 -16.07 26.15
CA ILE A 247 2.76 -15.20 25.04
C ILE A 247 3.99 -15.84 24.41
N ALA A 248 3.89 -16.13 23.12
CA ALA A 248 4.96 -16.72 22.32
C ALA A 248 5.25 -15.82 21.12
N ILE A 249 5.71 -14.60 21.41
CA ILE A 249 6.12 -13.59 20.43
C ILE A 249 7.62 -13.33 20.67
N PRO A 250 8.51 -13.61 19.70
CA PRO A 250 9.94 -13.37 19.92
C PRO A 250 10.25 -11.88 19.98
N ALA A 251 11.23 -11.50 20.79
CA ALA A 251 11.61 -10.10 20.94
C ALA A 251 12.27 -9.52 19.68
N MET A 252 12.10 -8.21 19.46
CA MET A 252 12.79 -7.44 18.43
C MET A 252 14.10 -6.86 18.98
N GLY A 253 15.17 -6.87 18.18
CA GLY A 253 16.43 -6.19 18.50
C GLY A 253 17.42 -7.01 19.34
N LYS A 254 18.24 -6.32 20.16
CA LYS A 254 19.24 -6.96 21.05
C LYS A 254 18.51 -7.67 22.19
N VAL A 255 18.46 -8.99 22.12
CA VAL A 255 17.76 -9.85 23.09
C VAL A 255 18.66 -10.11 24.30
N SER A 256 18.19 -9.77 25.51
CA SER A 256 18.89 -10.10 26.76
C SER A 256 19.07 -11.61 26.91
N GLU A 257 20.09 -12.05 27.65
CA GLU A 257 20.35 -13.48 27.86
C GLU A 257 19.17 -14.20 28.51
N GLU A 258 18.50 -13.54 29.47
CA GLU A 258 17.28 -14.01 30.10
C GLU A 258 16.16 -14.25 29.08
N ARG A 259 16.00 -13.33 28.13
CA ARG A 259 14.99 -13.45 27.08
C ARG A 259 15.33 -14.56 26.10
N GLN A 260 16.60 -14.73 25.75
CA GLN A 260 17.05 -15.87 24.95
C GLN A 260 16.80 -17.21 25.65
N ALA A 261 17.03 -17.28 26.97
CA ALA A 261 16.73 -18.46 27.76
C ALA A 261 15.23 -18.77 27.75
N LEU A 262 14.37 -17.75 27.94
CA LEU A 262 12.91 -17.88 27.85
C LEU A 262 12.46 -18.39 26.48
N GLU A 263 12.98 -17.84 25.39
CA GLU A 263 12.65 -18.25 24.02
C GLU A 263 13.12 -19.68 23.70
N ARG A 264 14.18 -20.15 24.37
CA ARG A 264 14.68 -21.52 24.25
C ARG A 264 13.88 -22.53 25.08
N THR A 265 13.04 -22.10 26.01
CA THR A 265 12.22 -23.01 26.82
C THR A 265 11.28 -23.86 25.95
N ARG A 266 10.96 -25.06 26.44
CA ARG A 266 10.00 -25.97 25.77
C ARG A 266 8.61 -25.34 25.64
N GLY A 267 8.18 -24.56 26.63
CA GLY A 267 6.89 -23.87 26.65
C GLY A 267 6.77 -22.84 25.52
N PHE A 268 7.79 -21.98 25.39
CA PHE A 268 7.84 -20.96 24.32
C PHE A 268 7.91 -21.61 22.94
N ARG A 269 8.83 -22.57 22.73
CA ARG A 269 8.97 -23.27 21.45
C ARG A 269 7.68 -23.98 21.02
N ARG A 270 6.96 -24.61 21.96
CA ARG A 270 5.67 -25.25 21.67
C ARG A 270 4.60 -24.23 21.29
N GLY A 271 4.55 -23.10 22.00
CA GLY A 271 3.65 -21.99 21.67
C GLY A 271 3.95 -21.42 20.29
N TYR A 272 5.22 -21.16 19.99
CA TYR A 272 5.66 -20.60 18.72
C TYR A 272 5.46 -21.55 17.53
N ARG A 273 5.58 -22.87 17.73
CA ARG A 273 5.25 -23.87 16.68
C ARG A 273 3.80 -23.77 16.19
N PHE A 274 2.86 -23.31 17.02
CA PHE A 274 1.47 -23.09 16.61
C PHE A 274 1.34 -22.01 15.52
N ARG A 275 2.30 -21.07 15.47
CA ARG A 275 2.37 -20.02 14.45
C ARG A 275 2.50 -20.59 13.05
N ALA A 276 3.25 -21.68 12.84
CA ALA A 276 3.54 -22.22 11.50
C ALA A 276 2.28 -22.47 10.64
N GLY A 277 1.12 -22.73 11.24
CA GLY A 277 -0.10 -22.89 10.43
C GLY A 277 -0.64 -21.58 9.82
N ILE A 278 -0.35 -20.39 10.38
CA ILE A 278 -0.79 -19.13 9.75
C ILE A 278 0.01 -18.85 8.48
N GLU A 279 1.28 -19.27 8.45
CA GLU A 279 2.11 -19.18 7.24
C GLU A 279 1.48 -20.02 6.11
N GLY A 280 1.03 -21.24 6.43
CA GLY A 280 0.26 -22.07 5.51
C GLY A 280 -1.08 -21.45 5.10
N ARG A 281 -1.77 -20.80 6.04
CA ARG A 281 -3.03 -20.09 5.77
C ARG A 281 -2.83 -18.91 4.81
N ILE A 282 -1.83 -18.07 5.05
CA ILE A 282 -1.45 -16.95 4.18
C ILE A 282 -1.06 -17.48 2.81
N ALA A 283 -0.30 -18.58 2.74
CA ALA A 283 0.06 -19.19 1.46
C ALA A 283 -1.18 -19.62 0.65
N SER A 284 -2.17 -20.26 1.28
CA SER A 284 -3.44 -20.61 0.62
C SER A 284 -4.25 -19.37 0.25
N LEU A 285 -4.37 -18.37 1.13
CA LEU A 285 -5.06 -17.10 0.82
C LEU A 285 -4.44 -16.43 -0.42
N ARG A 286 -3.11 -16.38 -0.51
CA ARG A 286 -2.39 -15.76 -1.64
C ARG A 286 -2.57 -16.53 -2.95
N ARG A 287 -2.56 -17.88 -2.88
CA ARG A 287 -2.65 -18.75 -4.05
C ARG A 287 -4.08 -18.86 -4.58
N ASP A 288 -5.03 -19.11 -3.68
CA ASP A 288 -6.36 -19.60 -4.05
C ASP A 288 -7.45 -18.52 -3.91
N TYR A 289 -7.22 -17.49 -3.09
CA TYR A 289 -8.24 -16.48 -2.72
C TYR A 289 -7.85 -15.05 -3.08
N GLY A 290 -6.86 -14.88 -3.96
CA GLY A 290 -6.52 -13.56 -4.53
C GLY A 290 -5.76 -12.62 -3.60
N TRP A 291 -5.22 -13.08 -2.47
CA TRP A 291 -4.44 -12.23 -1.54
C TRP A 291 -3.00 -11.92 -2.02
N SER A 292 -2.61 -12.40 -3.19
CA SER A 292 -1.31 -12.06 -3.78
C SER A 292 -1.30 -10.62 -4.34
N LYS A 293 -2.36 -10.25 -5.06
CA LYS A 293 -2.49 -8.94 -5.72
C LYS A 293 -3.96 -8.52 -5.76
N CYS A 294 -4.26 -7.34 -5.22
CA CYS A 294 -5.60 -6.78 -5.23
C CYS A 294 -5.97 -6.31 -6.64
N ARG A 295 -7.10 -6.81 -7.16
CA ARG A 295 -7.64 -6.41 -8.48
C ARG A 295 -8.59 -5.22 -8.42
N TYR A 296 -9.11 -4.90 -7.24
CA TYR A 296 -10.03 -3.78 -7.05
C TYR A 296 -9.25 -2.49 -6.86
N HIS A 297 -9.86 -1.38 -7.27
CA HIS A 297 -9.27 -0.05 -7.16
C HIS A 297 -9.64 0.61 -5.84
N GLY A 298 -8.70 1.39 -5.28
CA GLY A 298 -8.94 2.17 -4.06
C GLY A 298 -8.93 1.32 -2.78
N GLN A 299 -8.93 2.03 -1.64
CA GLN A 299 -8.85 1.38 -0.32
C GLN A 299 -10.10 0.55 -0.02
N ASP A 300 -11.30 1.10 -0.25
CA ASP A 300 -12.57 0.38 -0.05
C ASP A 300 -12.67 -0.84 -0.99
N GLY A 301 -12.09 -0.75 -2.18
CA GLY A 301 -11.98 -1.88 -3.09
C GLY A 301 -11.10 -2.99 -2.51
N MET A 302 -9.96 -2.61 -1.95
CA MET A 302 -9.02 -3.52 -1.30
C MET A 302 -9.62 -4.23 -0.09
N GLU A 303 -10.31 -3.49 0.79
CA GLU A 303 -10.97 -4.05 1.98
C GLU A 303 -12.02 -5.10 1.58
N ARG A 304 -12.84 -4.79 0.58
CA ARG A 304 -13.82 -5.74 0.02
C ARG A 304 -13.15 -6.97 -0.58
N TRP A 305 -12.09 -6.78 -1.36
CA TRP A 305 -11.35 -7.88 -2.00
C TRP A 305 -10.77 -8.86 -0.97
N LEU A 306 -10.12 -8.33 0.07
CA LEU A 306 -9.56 -9.14 1.15
C LEU A 306 -10.65 -9.89 1.92
N GLY A 307 -11.73 -9.20 2.29
CA GLY A 307 -12.84 -9.76 3.05
C GLY A 307 -13.53 -10.91 2.34
N LEU A 308 -13.81 -10.76 1.04
CA LEU A 308 -14.36 -11.85 0.23
C LEU A 308 -13.43 -13.06 0.18
N GLY A 309 -12.11 -12.83 0.07
CA GLY A 309 -11.12 -13.91 0.10
C GLY A 309 -11.11 -14.66 1.44
N VAL A 310 -11.19 -13.94 2.56
CA VAL A 310 -11.26 -14.55 3.91
C VAL A 310 -12.55 -15.31 4.11
N LEU A 311 -13.69 -14.72 3.72
CA LEU A 311 -15.00 -15.35 3.82
C LEU A 311 -15.02 -16.68 3.07
N ALA A 312 -14.65 -16.68 1.78
CA ALA A 312 -14.61 -17.88 0.96
C ALA A 312 -13.68 -18.95 1.56
N SER A 313 -12.51 -18.52 2.05
CA SER A 313 -11.53 -19.42 2.64
C SER A 313 -11.97 -20.01 3.99
N ASN A 314 -12.74 -19.26 4.79
CA ASN A 314 -13.35 -19.75 6.02
C ASN A 314 -14.49 -20.74 5.71
N LEU A 315 -15.38 -20.39 4.77
CA LEU A 315 -16.51 -21.27 4.37
C LEU A 315 -16.00 -22.62 3.86
N ARG A 316 -14.97 -22.62 2.99
CA ARG A 316 -14.36 -23.87 2.53
C ARG A 316 -13.80 -24.69 3.67
N HIS A 317 -13.12 -24.06 4.64
CA HIS A 317 -12.55 -24.76 5.78
C HIS A 317 -13.62 -25.36 6.69
N ILE A 318 -14.73 -24.65 6.90
CA ILE A 318 -15.88 -25.13 7.67
C ILE A 318 -16.50 -26.34 6.97
N ALA A 319 -16.76 -26.25 5.66
CA ALA A 319 -17.34 -27.34 4.88
C ALA A 319 -16.47 -28.61 4.94
N GLN A 320 -15.16 -28.47 4.71
CA GLN A 320 -14.22 -29.61 4.78
C GLN A 320 -14.22 -30.31 6.14
N LYS A 321 -14.44 -29.59 7.23
CA LYS A 321 -14.51 -30.14 8.58
C LYS A 321 -15.86 -30.73 8.96
N GLN A 322 -16.92 -30.38 8.24
CA GLN A 322 -18.24 -30.99 8.42
C GLN A 322 -18.38 -32.27 7.60
N SER A 323 -17.65 -32.39 6.49
CA SER A 323 -17.64 -33.56 5.62
C SER A 323 -16.62 -34.64 6.01
N ALA A 324 -15.80 -34.40 7.03
CA ALA A 324 -14.78 -35.32 7.55
C ALA A 324 -15.15 -35.77 8.96
#